data_AF-A0A7I8VI52-F1
#
_entry.id   AF-A0A7I8VI52-F1
#
_cell.length_a   1.000
_cell.length_b   1.000
_cell.length_c   1.000
_cell.angle_alpha   90.00
_cell.angle_beta   90.00
_cell.angle_gamma   90.00
#
_symmetry.space_group_name_H-M   'P 1'
#
loop_
_entity.id
_entity.type
_entity.pdbx_description
1 polymer ?
#
loop_
_entity_poly.entity_id
_entity_poly.type
_entity_poly.pdbx_seq_one_letter_code
_entity_poly.pdbx_strand_id
1 'polypeptide(L)'
;MTLKIVQEYERAVMFRLGRVLPGARGPGIFFIIPCLDNFVKVDLRTVSFDVPPQEILTKDSVTVAVDAVVYYRISNPMISVVNVEDCSRSTRLLSQTTLRNILGTKTLSDILSERETVATNMQSVLDEGTDPWGVKVERVEIKDVRLPVQLQRAMAAEAEATRDARAKVIAAEGEQNASRALKEAADVISEASGALQLRYLQTLTQISAEKNSTIIFPLPIELMSAFIERKK
;
A
#
# COMPACT_ATOMS: atom_id res chain seq x y z
N MET A 1 2.17 -42.83 -36.22
CA MET A 1 1.61 -41.60 -35.62
C MET A 1 1.49 -41.81 -34.12
N THR A 2 1.87 -40.83 -33.32
CA THR A 2 1.65 -40.90 -31.86
C THR A 2 0.53 -39.96 -31.46
N LEU A 3 -0.40 -40.45 -30.65
CA LEU A 3 -1.47 -39.66 -30.04
C LEU A 3 -0.88 -38.85 -28.88
N LYS A 4 -1.09 -37.54 -28.86
CA LYS A 4 -0.75 -36.69 -27.73
C LYS A 4 -1.96 -35.88 -27.29
N ILE A 5 -2.04 -35.65 -25.98
CA ILE A 5 -3.12 -34.93 -25.33
C ILE A 5 -2.53 -33.67 -24.70
N VAL A 6 -3.18 -32.54 -24.93
CA VAL A 6 -2.85 -31.23 -24.36
C VAL A 6 -4.05 -30.71 -23.57
N GLN A 7 -3.75 -30.18 -22.39
CA GLN A 7 -4.77 -29.69 -21.44
C GLN A 7 -5.39 -28.38 -21.92
N GLU A 8 -6.56 -28.02 -21.37
CA GLU A 8 -7.30 -26.80 -21.73
C GLU A 8 -6.45 -25.52 -21.63
N TYR A 9 -5.62 -25.45 -20.59
CA TYR A 9 -4.74 -24.33 -20.29
C TYR A 9 -3.38 -24.36 -21.01
N GLU A 10 -3.10 -25.44 -21.75
CA GLU A 10 -1.87 -25.60 -22.51
C GLU A 10 -2.11 -25.32 -24.01
N ARG A 11 -1.06 -24.89 -24.71
CA ARG A 11 -1.03 -24.82 -26.18
C ARG A 11 0.21 -25.55 -26.69
N ALA A 12 0.05 -26.25 -27.80
CA ALA A 12 1.17 -26.92 -28.46
C ALA A 12 1.65 -26.12 -29.67
N VAL A 13 2.90 -25.68 -29.61
CA VAL A 13 3.63 -25.12 -30.75
C VAL A 13 4.32 -26.27 -31.46
N MET A 14 3.95 -26.51 -32.72
CA MET A 14 4.47 -27.62 -33.52
C MET A 14 5.49 -27.15 -34.54
N PHE A 15 6.58 -27.90 -34.64
CA PHE A 15 7.64 -27.74 -35.62
C PHE A 15 7.66 -28.95 -36.53
N ARG A 16 7.58 -28.74 -37.83
CA ARG A 16 7.73 -29.80 -38.84
C ARG A 16 8.97 -29.50 -39.65
N LEU A 17 9.96 -30.41 -39.63
CA LEU A 17 11.24 -30.23 -40.33
C LEU A 17 11.89 -28.86 -40.04
N GLY A 18 11.82 -28.40 -38.78
CA GLY A 18 12.37 -27.13 -38.33
C GLY A 18 11.54 -25.87 -38.67
N ARG A 19 10.43 -25.99 -39.42
CA ARG A 19 9.51 -24.87 -39.66
C ARG A 19 8.36 -24.89 -38.68
N VAL A 20 8.02 -23.72 -38.15
CA VAL A 20 6.86 -23.57 -37.29
C VAL A 20 5.57 -23.70 -38.13
N LEU A 21 4.64 -24.53 -37.69
CA LEU A 21 3.34 -24.67 -38.34
C LEU A 21 2.44 -23.46 -38.04
N PRO A 22 1.56 -23.06 -38.95
CA PRO A 22 0.70 -21.90 -38.73
C PRO A 22 -0.30 -22.18 -37.59
N GLY A 23 -0.26 -21.33 -36.56
CA GLY A 23 -1.15 -21.37 -35.42
C GLY A 23 -0.74 -22.37 -34.33
N ALA A 24 -0.92 -21.97 -33.07
CA ALA A 24 -0.77 -22.87 -31.95
C ALA A 24 -1.98 -23.82 -31.90
N ARG A 25 -1.74 -25.13 -31.77
CA ARG A 25 -2.82 -26.10 -31.64
C ARG A 25 -3.51 -25.88 -30.29
N GLY A 26 -4.84 -25.76 -30.35
CA GLY A 26 -5.71 -25.70 -29.19
C GLY A 26 -5.72 -27.00 -28.37
N PRO A 27 -6.49 -27.01 -27.27
CA PRO A 27 -6.54 -28.14 -26.37
C PRO A 27 -7.22 -29.35 -27.02
N GLY A 28 -6.90 -30.54 -26.50
CA GLY A 28 -7.41 -31.81 -27.01
C GLY A 28 -6.34 -32.69 -27.66
N ILE A 29 -6.80 -33.56 -28.56
CA ILE A 29 -6.01 -34.64 -29.13
C ILE A 29 -5.48 -34.21 -30.50
N PHE A 30 -4.17 -34.37 -30.71
CA PHE A 30 -3.58 -34.19 -32.03
C PHE A 30 -2.57 -35.28 -32.34
N PHE A 31 -2.41 -35.53 -33.65
CA PHE A 31 -1.51 -36.52 -34.18
C PHE A 31 -0.17 -35.89 -34.53
N ILE A 32 0.90 -36.57 -34.11
CA ILE A 32 2.27 -36.16 -34.39
C ILE A 32 2.94 -37.27 -35.20
N ILE A 33 3.67 -36.88 -36.24
CA ILE A 33 4.47 -37.82 -37.04
C ILE A 33 5.82 -38.00 -36.33
N PRO A 34 6.12 -39.19 -35.79
CA PRO A 34 7.41 -39.43 -35.14
C PRO A 34 8.56 -39.17 -36.13
N CYS A 35 9.66 -38.61 -35.63
CA CYS A 35 10.87 -38.19 -36.36
C CYS A 35 10.76 -36.89 -37.20
N LEU A 36 9.58 -36.51 -37.69
CA LEU A 36 9.42 -35.31 -38.53
C LEU A 36 8.90 -34.09 -37.75
N ASP A 37 8.06 -34.34 -36.76
CA ASP A 37 7.37 -33.32 -35.99
C ASP A 37 7.90 -33.28 -34.55
N ASN A 38 8.30 -32.08 -34.10
CA ASN A 38 8.59 -31.76 -32.70
C ASN A 38 7.50 -30.84 -32.16
N PHE A 39 7.22 -30.88 -30.86
CA PHE A 39 6.25 -29.98 -30.25
C PHE A 39 6.75 -29.48 -28.89
N VAL A 40 6.39 -28.24 -28.57
CA VAL A 40 6.63 -27.61 -27.27
C VAL A 40 5.28 -27.25 -26.67
N LYS A 41 5.07 -27.68 -25.42
CA LYS A 41 3.87 -27.31 -24.64
C LYS A 41 4.13 -26.00 -23.92
N VAL A 42 3.17 -25.09 -24.01
CA VAL A 42 3.23 -23.77 -23.39
C VAL A 42 2.01 -23.59 -22.52
N ASP A 43 2.21 -23.25 -21.24
CA ASP A 43 1.12 -22.94 -20.31
C ASP A 43 0.68 -21.48 -20.49
N LEU A 44 -0.62 -21.25 -20.59
CA LEU A 44 -1.21 -19.91 -20.74
C LEU A 44 -1.64 -19.29 -19.40
N ARG A 45 -1.53 -20.01 -18.28
CA ARG A 45 -1.91 -19.51 -16.95
C ARG A 45 -0.97 -18.40 -16.49
N THR A 46 -1.50 -17.55 -15.61
CA THR A 46 -0.70 -16.58 -14.88
C THR A 46 0.29 -17.32 -13.98
N VAL A 47 1.56 -17.01 -14.18
CA VAL A 47 2.67 -17.48 -13.37
C VAL A 47 3.32 -16.28 -12.70
N SER A 48 3.84 -16.50 -11.50
CA SER A 48 4.59 -15.49 -10.76
C SER A 48 6.03 -15.92 -10.56
N PHE A 49 6.92 -14.94 -10.46
CA PHE A 49 8.29 -15.15 -10.02
C PHE A 49 8.77 -13.99 -9.18
N ASP A 50 9.63 -14.29 -8.21
CA ASP A 50 10.34 -13.27 -7.43
C ASP A 50 11.51 -12.71 -8.23
N VAL A 51 11.61 -11.38 -8.28
CA VAL A 51 12.80 -10.64 -8.69
C VAL A 51 13.72 -10.57 -7.47
N PRO A 52 14.97 -11.06 -7.56
CA PRO A 52 15.87 -11.07 -6.41
C PRO A 52 16.19 -9.63 -5.96
N PRO A 53 16.48 -9.43 -4.65
CA PRO A 53 16.79 -8.11 -4.10
C PRO A 53 17.87 -7.38 -4.89
N GLN A 54 17.61 -6.12 -5.24
CA GLN A 54 18.55 -5.24 -5.93
C GLN A 54 19.04 -4.16 -4.98
N GLU A 55 20.35 -4.14 -4.72
CA GLU A 55 21.00 -3.05 -3.99
C GLU A 55 21.29 -1.90 -4.96
N ILE A 56 20.64 -0.76 -4.72
CA ILE A 56 20.72 0.42 -5.59
C ILE A 56 20.81 1.70 -4.76
N LEU A 57 21.36 2.74 -5.37
CA LEU A 57 21.35 4.09 -4.82
C LEU A 57 20.15 4.85 -5.40
N THR A 58 19.29 5.38 -4.53
CA THR A 58 18.15 6.22 -4.92
C THR A 58 18.61 7.62 -5.34
N LYS A 59 17.68 8.42 -5.88
CA LYS A 59 17.96 9.81 -6.32
C LYS A 59 18.49 10.71 -5.20
N ASP A 60 18.10 10.44 -3.96
CA ASP A 60 18.51 11.12 -2.73
C ASP A 60 19.76 10.51 -2.08
N SER A 61 20.52 9.69 -2.81
CA SER A 61 21.77 9.07 -2.36
C SER A 61 21.61 8.13 -1.15
N VAL A 62 20.46 7.46 -1.03
CA VAL A 62 20.24 6.43 -0.02
C VAL A 62 20.44 5.05 -0.64
N THR A 63 21.18 4.19 0.03
CA THR A 63 21.31 2.79 -0.35
C THR A 63 20.08 2.01 0.12
N VAL A 64 19.38 1.36 -0.81
CA VAL A 64 18.21 0.53 -0.52
C VAL A 64 18.34 -0.81 -1.23
N ALA A 65 17.80 -1.85 -0.60
CA ALA A 65 17.63 -3.16 -1.22
C ALA A 65 16.14 -3.44 -1.42
N VAL A 66 15.71 -3.59 -2.67
CA VAL A 66 14.29 -3.77 -3.01
C VAL A 66 14.11 -5.06 -3.79
N ASP A 67 13.10 -5.84 -3.43
CA ASP A 67 12.62 -6.98 -4.21
C ASP A 67 11.16 -6.79 -4.65
N ALA A 68 10.76 -7.56 -5.65
CA ALA A 68 9.45 -7.44 -6.28
C ALA A 68 8.99 -8.81 -6.81
N VAL A 69 7.68 -8.94 -7.04
CA VAL A 69 7.05 -10.10 -7.66
C VAL A 69 6.38 -9.64 -8.95
N VAL A 70 6.61 -10.38 -10.03
CA VAL A 70 5.99 -10.12 -11.33
C VAL A 70 5.02 -11.24 -11.66
N TYR A 71 3.78 -10.87 -11.96
CA TYR A 71 2.73 -11.76 -12.45
C TYR A 71 2.59 -11.57 -13.95
N TYR A 72 2.81 -12.64 -14.71
CA TYR A 72 2.71 -12.61 -16.15
C TYR A 72 2.03 -13.86 -16.68
N ARG A 73 1.52 -13.78 -17.89
CA ARG A 73 1.05 -14.95 -18.65
C ARG A 73 1.51 -14.87 -20.08
N ILE A 74 1.54 -16.02 -20.75
CA ILE A 74 1.86 -16.07 -22.17
C ILE A 74 0.59 -15.72 -22.95
N SER A 75 0.63 -14.62 -23.70
CA SER A 75 -0.47 -14.17 -24.56
C SER A 75 -0.41 -14.84 -25.93
N ASN A 76 0.80 -14.96 -26.49
CA ASN A 76 1.04 -15.61 -27.77
C ASN A 76 2.10 -16.72 -27.65
N PRO A 77 1.68 -18.00 -27.58
CA PRO A 77 2.60 -19.12 -27.40
C PRO A 77 3.53 -19.32 -28.60
N MET A 78 3.14 -18.91 -29.81
CA MET A 78 3.99 -19.03 -31.00
C MET A 78 5.20 -18.11 -30.89
N ILE A 79 4.95 -16.84 -30.57
CA ILE A 79 5.97 -15.80 -30.42
C ILE A 79 6.90 -16.15 -29.26
N SER A 80 6.35 -16.64 -28.14
CA SER A 80 7.13 -16.99 -26.95
C SER A 80 8.17 -18.09 -27.18
N VAL A 81 7.91 -19.03 -28.09
CA VAL A 81 8.85 -20.13 -28.40
C VAL A 81 9.80 -19.75 -29.56
N VAL A 82 9.37 -18.90 -30.49
CA VAL A 82 10.15 -18.59 -31.70
C VAL A 82 11.09 -17.40 -31.49
N ASN A 83 10.65 -16.35 -30.80
CA ASN A 83 11.37 -15.09 -30.73
C ASN A 83 12.40 -15.04 -29.59
N VAL A 84 12.32 -15.94 -28.61
CA VAL A 84 13.22 -15.99 -27.45
C VAL A 84 13.57 -17.44 -27.12
N GLU A 85 14.83 -17.68 -26.77
CA GLU A 85 15.32 -18.99 -26.33
C GLU A 85 14.61 -19.44 -25.03
N ASP A 86 14.65 -18.58 -24.01
CA ASP A 86 13.94 -18.78 -22.74
C ASP A 86 13.24 -17.48 -22.34
N CYS A 87 11.92 -17.48 -22.51
CA CYS A 87 11.07 -16.35 -22.21
C CYS A 87 11.04 -16.03 -20.70
N SER A 88 11.02 -17.06 -19.84
CA SER A 88 10.98 -16.86 -18.39
C SER A 88 12.27 -16.22 -17.89
N ARG A 89 13.42 -16.71 -18.37
CA ARG A 89 14.73 -16.16 -18.00
C ARG A 89 14.91 -14.74 -18.50
N SER A 90 14.55 -14.47 -19.77
CA SER A 90 14.67 -13.13 -20.37
C SER A 90 13.80 -12.11 -19.66
N THR A 91 12.53 -12.45 -19.36
CA THR A 91 11.64 -11.59 -18.57
C THR A 91 12.18 -11.34 -17.17
N ARG A 92 12.79 -12.33 -16.53
CA ARG A 92 13.40 -12.17 -15.19
C ARG A 92 14.57 -11.19 -15.20
N LEU A 93 15.44 -11.27 -16.21
CA LEU A 93 16.57 -10.35 -16.38
C LEU A 93 16.11 -8.93 -16.71
N LEU A 94 15.14 -8.79 -17.61
CA LEU A 94 14.54 -7.50 -17.93
C LEU A 94 13.92 -6.86 -16.68
N SER A 95 13.20 -7.65 -15.88
CA SER A 95 12.61 -7.21 -14.61
C SER A 95 13.64 -6.66 -13.63
N GLN A 96 14.81 -7.30 -13.51
CA GLN A 96 15.90 -6.80 -12.66
C GLN A 96 16.45 -5.46 -13.14
N THR A 97 16.70 -5.33 -14.44
CA THR A 97 17.22 -4.08 -15.02
C THR A 97 16.19 -2.95 -14.93
N THR A 98 14.91 -3.24 -15.22
CA THR A 98 13.83 -2.25 -15.11
C THR A 98 13.62 -1.80 -13.67
N LEU A 99 13.62 -2.73 -12.70
CA LEU A 99 13.52 -2.40 -11.28
C LEU A 99 14.67 -1.46 -10.87
N ARG A 100 15.91 -1.79 -11.26
CA ARG A 100 17.09 -0.95 -10.99
C ARG A 100 16.96 0.45 -11.58
N ASN A 101 16.53 0.55 -12.84
CA ASN A 101 16.39 1.82 -13.55
C ASN A 101 15.32 2.72 -12.91
N ILE A 102 14.14 2.18 -12.62
CA ILE A 102 13.04 2.95 -12.04
C ILE A 102 13.41 3.42 -10.63
N LEU A 103 13.93 2.54 -9.79
CA LEU A 103 14.31 2.90 -8.42
C LEU A 103 15.42 3.95 -8.37
N GLY A 104 16.37 3.93 -9.32
CA GLY A 104 17.42 4.96 -9.41
C GLY A 104 16.90 6.37 -9.75
N THR A 105 15.71 6.47 -10.35
CA THR A 105 15.08 7.77 -10.67
C THR A 105 14.17 8.32 -9.56
N LYS A 106 13.85 7.49 -8.56
CA LYS A 106 12.91 7.80 -7.47
C LYS A 106 13.65 8.11 -6.17
N THR A 107 13.00 8.88 -5.30
CA THR A 107 13.50 9.14 -3.95
C THR A 107 13.09 8.02 -3.00
N LEU A 108 13.74 7.89 -1.83
CA LEU A 108 13.34 6.93 -0.81
C LEU A 108 11.87 7.13 -0.38
N SER A 109 11.46 8.38 -0.19
CA SER A 109 10.10 8.72 0.24
C SER A 109 9.04 8.24 -0.75
N ASP A 110 9.30 8.40 -2.06
CA ASP A 110 8.40 7.94 -3.11
C ASP A 110 8.29 6.41 -3.10
N ILE A 111 9.42 5.71 -2.94
CA ILE A 111 9.46 4.24 -2.89
C ILE A 111 8.70 3.70 -1.68
N LEU A 112 8.74 4.40 -0.54
CA LEU A 112 8.04 3.98 0.67
C LEU A 112 6.54 4.33 0.64
N SER A 113 6.19 5.52 0.16
CA SER A 113 4.82 6.08 0.24
C SER A 113 3.97 5.76 -1.00
N GLU A 114 4.58 5.75 -2.19
CA GLU A 114 3.90 5.59 -3.48
C GLU A 114 4.25 4.26 -4.17
N ARG A 115 4.25 3.15 -3.40
CA ARG A 115 4.60 1.82 -3.93
C ARG A 115 3.77 1.42 -5.15
N GLU A 116 2.49 1.79 -5.17
CA GLU A 116 1.57 1.48 -6.26
C GLU A 116 1.92 2.23 -7.56
N THR A 117 2.39 3.48 -7.48
CA THR A 117 2.78 4.25 -8.67
C THR A 117 4.05 3.69 -9.28
N VAL A 118 5.03 3.30 -8.44
CA VAL A 118 6.26 2.64 -8.87
C VAL A 118 5.95 1.27 -9.51
N ALA A 119 5.07 0.49 -8.91
CA ALA A 119 4.63 -0.80 -9.42
C ALA A 119 3.91 -0.69 -10.78
N THR A 120 3.01 0.29 -10.93
CA THR A 120 2.28 0.53 -12.18
C THR A 120 3.23 0.97 -13.29
N ASN A 121 4.17 1.86 -13.00
CA ASN A 121 5.17 2.29 -13.97
C ASN A 121 6.06 1.11 -14.42
N MET A 122 6.52 0.29 -13.47
CA MET A 122 7.28 -0.93 -13.78
C MET A 122 6.48 -1.92 -14.61
N GLN A 123 5.18 -2.09 -14.34
CA GLN A 123 4.30 -2.93 -15.13
C GLN A 123 4.21 -2.43 -16.57
N SER A 124 4.00 -1.13 -16.81
CA SER A 124 3.93 -0.57 -18.17
C SER A 124 5.21 -0.79 -18.97
N VAL A 125 6.37 -0.52 -18.35
CA VAL A 125 7.68 -0.69 -19.02
C VAL A 125 7.97 -2.16 -19.31
N LEU A 126 7.62 -3.07 -18.38
CA LEU A 126 7.83 -4.51 -18.60
C LEU A 126 6.86 -5.09 -19.63
N ASP A 127 5.61 -4.65 -19.64
CA ASP A 127 4.61 -5.10 -20.60
C ASP A 127 5.05 -4.73 -22.03
N GLU A 128 5.41 -3.47 -22.27
CA GLU A 128 5.91 -3.00 -23.57
C GLU A 128 7.20 -3.74 -23.99
N GLY A 129 8.12 -3.98 -23.06
CA GLY A 129 9.36 -4.70 -23.35
C GLY A 129 9.19 -6.20 -23.59
N THR A 130 8.11 -6.83 -23.09
CA THR A 130 7.86 -8.28 -23.19
C THR A 130 6.84 -8.66 -24.27
N ASP A 131 6.12 -7.68 -24.82
CA ASP A 131 5.21 -7.87 -25.97
C ASP A 131 5.87 -8.58 -27.17
N PRO A 132 7.12 -8.26 -27.60
CA PRO A 132 7.79 -8.97 -28.70
C PRO A 132 8.08 -10.45 -28.41
N TRP A 133 7.99 -10.85 -27.13
CA TRP A 133 8.17 -12.22 -26.66
C TRP A 133 6.83 -12.93 -26.43
N GLY A 134 5.71 -12.28 -26.72
CA GLY A 134 4.37 -12.87 -26.54
C GLY A 134 4.02 -13.10 -25.07
N VAL A 135 4.63 -12.32 -24.16
CA VAL A 135 4.32 -12.31 -22.73
C VAL A 135 3.54 -11.06 -22.40
N LYS A 136 2.48 -11.23 -21.61
CA LYS A 136 1.68 -10.15 -21.04
C LYS A 136 1.97 -10.04 -19.56
N VAL A 137 2.38 -8.85 -19.10
CA VAL A 137 2.57 -8.60 -17.67
C VAL A 137 1.27 -8.07 -17.08
N GLU A 138 0.68 -8.85 -16.18
CA GLU A 138 -0.62 -8.53 -15.59
C GLU A 138 -0.49 -7.61 -14.38
N ARG A 139 0.52 -7.84 -13.53
CA ARG A 139 0.74 -7.06 -12.32
C ARG A 139 2.20 -7.17 -11.87
N VAL A 140 2.67 -6.09 -11.26
CA VAL A 140 3.94 -6.07 -10.51
C VAL A 140 3.63 -5.65 -9.08
N GLU A 141 4.24 -6.29 -8.10
CA GLU A 141 4.11 -5.94 -6.68
C GLU A 141 5.51 -5.76 -6.09
N ILE A 142 5.72 -4.65 -5.38
CA ILE A 142 6.93 -4.45 -4.57
C ILE A 142 6.74 -5.22 -3.27
N LYS A 143 7.68 -6.11 -2.95
CA LYS A 143 7.57 -7.03 -1.81
C LYS A 143 8.14 -6.37 -0.55
N ASP A 144 9.46 -6.21 -0.48
CA ASP A 144 10.15 -5.59 0.64
C ASP A 144 11.10 -4.46 0.18
N VAL A 145 11.24 -3.45 1.03
CA VAL A 145 12.22 -2.37 0.91
C VAL A 145 13.08 -2.38 2.17
N ARG A 146 14.33 -2.80 2.05
CA ARG A 146 15.29 -2.91 3.15
C ARG A 146 16.25 -1.72 3.12
N LEU A 147 16.42 -1.12 4.30
CA LEU A 147 17.30 0.01 4.56
C LEU A 147 18.48 -0.45 5.41
N PRO A 148 19.65 0.21 5.32
CA PRO A 148 20.72 0.01 6.28
C PRO A 148 20.23 0.25 7.71
N VAL A 149 20.57 -0.65 8.63
CA VAL A 149 20.09 -0.63 10.02
C VAL A 149 20.38 0.70 10.73
N GLN A 150 21.52 1.33 10.41
CA GLN A 150 21.90 2.63 10.95
C GLN A 150 20.93 3.74 10.53
N LEU A 151 20.59 3.81 9.24
CA LEU A 151 19.65 4.79 8.70
C LEU A 151 18.23 4.54 9.19
N GLN A 152 17.80 3.27 9.24
CA GLN A 152 16.48 2.90 9.73
C GLN A 152 16.25 3.38 11.18
N ARG A 153 17.27 3.25 12.04
CA ARG A 153 17.20 3.75 13.43
C ARG A 153 17.16 5.28 13.50
N ALA A 154 17.97 5.96 12.70
CA ALA A 154 17.98 7.43 12.65
C ALA A 154 16.63 7.99 12.17
N MET A 155 16.08 7.42 11.09
CA MET A 155 14.76 7.79 10.57
C MET A 155 13.63 7.47 11.56
N ALA A 156 13.71 6.34 12.27
CA ALA A 156 12.72 6.01 13.30
C ALA A 156 12.72 7.05 14.44
N ALA A 157 13.91 7.45 14.91
CA ALA A 157 14.05 8.48 15.94
C ALA A 157 13.56 9.86 15.46
N GLU A 158 13.87 10.25 14.23
CA GLU A 158 13.39 11.49 13.62
C GLU A 158 11.86 11.50 13.46
N ALA A 159 11.30 10.39 12.98
CA ALA A 159 9.85 10.22 12.82
C ALA A 159 9.10 10.24 14.15
N GLU A 160 9.67 9.64 15.20
CA GLU A 160 9.13 9.68 16.57
C GLU A 160 9.15 11.11 17.11
N ALA A 161 10.29 11.81 17.04
CA ALA A 161 10.41 13.20 17.48
C ALA A 161 9.44 14.14 16.74
N THR A 162 9.28 13.96 15.42
CA THR A 162 8.35 14.76 14.60
C THR A 162 6.89 14.46 14.94
N ARG A 163 6.55 13.19 15.20
CA ARG A 163 5.21 12.78 15.64
C ARG A 163 4.87 13.37 17.01
N ASP A 164 5.80 13.32 17.96
CA ASP A 164 5.62 13.88 19.30
C ASP A 164 5.46 15.41 19.26
N ALA A 165 6.28 16.09 18.46
CA ALA A 165 6.16 17.53 18.25
C ALA A 165 4.79 17.90 17.66
N ARG A 166 4.35 17.17 16.62
CA ARG A 166 3.02 17.39 16.00
C ARG A 166 1.89 17.11 16.99
N ALA A 167 1.98 16.04 17.78
CA ALA A 167 0.98 15.69 18.78
C ALA A 167 0.83 16.82 19.82
N LYS A 168 1.93 17.42 20.28
CA LYS A 168 1.90 18.57 21.21
C LYS A 168 1.24 19.80 20.60
N VAL A 169 1.52 20.12 19.33
CA VAL A 169 0.88 21.25 18.64
C VAL A 169 -0.63 21.02 18.52
N ILE A 170 -1.04 19.82 18.08
CA ILE A 170 -2.46 19.47 17.95
C ILE A 170 -3.17 19.53 19.31
N ALA A 171 -2.52 19.06 20.39
CA ALA A 171 -3.08 19.15 21.74
C ALA A 171 -3.25 20.60 22.20
N ALA A 172 -2.25 21.45 21.99
CA ALA A 172 -2.31 22.87 22.36
C ALA A 172 -3.37 23.64 21.55
N GLU A 173 -3.46 23.39 20.24
CA GLU A 173 -4.52 23.96 19.39
C GLU A 173 -5.91 23.46 19.81
N GLY A 174 -6.03 22.17 20.14
CA GLY A 174 -7.24 21.58 20.68
C GLY A 174 -7.68 22.25 21.99
N GLU A 175 -6.75 22.49 22.91
CA GLU A 175 -7.00 23.15 24.20
C GLU A 175 -7.38 24.63 24.01
N GLN A 176 -6.73 25.34 23.08
CA GLN A 176 -7.08 26.72 22.76
C GLN A 176 -8.49 26.83 22.17
N ASN A 177 -8.83 25.94 21.23
CA ASN A 177 -10.15 25.90 20.60
C ASN A 177 -11.24 25.53 21.62
N ALA A 178 -10.98 24.55 22.49
CA ALA A 178 -11.87 24.18 23.58
C ALA A 178 -12.08 25.35 24.56
N SER A 179 -11.01 26.04 24.93
CA SER A 179 -11.08 27.21 25.84
C SER A 179 -11.89 28.36 25.23
N ARG A 180 -11.76 28.60 23.93
CA ARG A 180 -12.56 29.62 23.21
C ARG A 180 -14.04 29.26 23.21
N ALA A 181 -14.38 28.01 22.87
CA ALA A 181 -15.77 27.54 22.90
C ALA A 181 -16.37 27.59 24.31
N LEU A 182 -15.59 27.24 25.34
CA LEU A 182 -16.04 27.35 26.74
C LEU A 182 -16.26 28.80 27.17
N LYS A 183 -15.40 29.74 26.74
CA LYS A 183 -15.60 31.17 26.99
C LYS A 183 -16.88 31.67 26.34
N GLU A 184 -17.09 31.39 25.06
CA GLU A 184 -18.32 31.77 24.34
C GLU A 184 -19.56 31.20 25.04
N ALA A 185 -19.51 29.92 25.46
CA ALA A 185 -20.60 29.33 26.23
C ALA A 185 -20.82 30.01 27.58
N ALA A 186 -19.76 30.44 28.28
CA ALA A 186 -19.86 31.15 29.55
C ALA A 186 -20.46 32.56 29.37
N ASP A 187 -20.03 33.29 28.34
CA ASP A 187 -20.55 34.62 28.00
C ASP A 187 -22.07 34.54 27.73
N VAL A 188 -22.51 33.56 26.91
CA VAL A 188 -23.93 33.32 26.62
C VAL A 188 -24.73 32.94 27.88
N ILE A 189 -24.16 32.14 28.78
CA ILE A 189 -24.82 31.78 30.04
C ILE A 189 -24.94 32.99 30.97
N SER A 190 -23.96 33.89 30.97
CA SER A 190 -23.97 35.09 31.82
C SER A 190 -25.01 36.12 31.38
N GLU A 191 -25.33 36.20 30.09
CA GLU A 191 -26.34 37.13 29.57
C GLU A 191 -27.77 36.80 30.04
N ALA A 192 -28.08 35.51 30.25
CA ALA A 192 -29.40 35.06 30.67
C ALA A 192 -29.51 34.87 32.20
N SER A 193 -30.26 35.74 32.87
CA SER A 193 -30.53 35.63 34.31
C SER A 193 -31.31 34.33 34.62
N GLY A 194 -30.60 33.32 35.14
CA GLY A 194 -31.13 31.99 35.49
C GLY A 194 -30.48 30.81 34.76
N ALA A 195 -29.72 31.03 33.68
CA ALA A 195 -29.04 29.95 32.95
C ALA A 195 -27.97 29.23 33.80
N LEU A 196 -27.23 29.99 34.62
CA LEU A 196 -26.29 29.45 35.61
C LEU A 196 -26.98 28.52 36.62
N GLN A 197 -28.18 28.90 37.07
CA GLN A 197 -28.99 28.11 38.01
C GLN A 197 -29.47 26.80 37.36
N LEU A 198 -29.91 26.84 36.11
CA LEU A 198 -30.33 25.66 35.35
C LEU A 198 -29.15 24.71 35.09
N ARG A 199 -27.98 25.25 34.72
CA ARG A 199 -26.73 24.47 34.58
C ARG A 199 -26.38 23.80 35.90
N TYR A 200 -26.44 24.52 37.02
CA TYR A 200 -26.19 23.99 38.36
C TYR A 200 -27.13 22.82 38.70
N LEU A 201 -28.43 22.96 38.44
CA LEU A 201 -29.41 21.88 38.63
C LEU A 201 -29.14 20.67 37.72
N GLN A 202 -28.74 20.89 36.45
CA GLN A 202 -28.33 19.80 35.55
C GLN A 202 -27.10 19.05 36.09
N THR A 203 -26.07 19.75 36.55
CA THR A 203 -24.88 19.12 37.13
C THR A 203 -25.25 18.29 38.35
N LEU A 204 -26.18 18.76 39.19
CA LEU A 204 -26.69 18.00 40.34
C LEU A 204 -27.40 16.71 39.92
N THR A 205 -28.22 16.74 38.87
CA THR A 205 -28.85 15.52 38.34
C THR A 205 -27.83 14.51 37.80
N GLN A 206 -26.74 15.01 37.19
CA GLN A 206 -25.69 14.15 36.64
C GLN A 206 -24.84 13.51 37.75
N ILE A 207 -24.48 14.27 38.79
CA ILE A 207 -23.77 13.75 39.98
C ILE A 207 -24.62 12.73 40.74
N SER A 208 -25.94 12.99 40.86
CA SER A 208 -26.89 12.06 41.51
C SER A 208 -27.00 10.72 40.75
N ALA A 209 -26.85 10.75 39.42
CA ALA A 209 -26.88 9.54 38.59
C ALA A 209 -25.67 8.61 38.81
N GLU A 210 -24.50 9.14 39.20
CA GLU A 210 -23.28 8.35 39.46
C GLU A 210 -23.26 7.59 40.80
N LYS A 211 -24.34 7.62 41.61
CA LYS A 211 -24.47 6.88 42.89
C LYS A 211 -23.38 7.19 43.93
N ASN A 212 -22.87 8.42 44.02
CA ASN A 212 -22.02 8.83 45.15
C ASN A 212 -22.86 9.20 46.39
N SER A 213 -22.56 8.60 47.54
CA SER A 213 -23.37 8.70 48.78
C SER A 213 -23.20 10.01 49.56
N THR A 214 -22.31 10.90 49.13
CA THR A 214 -22.01 12.18 49.80
C THR A 214 -21.99 13.31 48.77
N ILE A 215 -23.00 14.17 48.78
CA ILE A 215 -23.08 15.35 47.93
C ILE A 215 -22.59 16.54 48.76
N ILE A 216 -21.37 17.04 48.47
CA ILE A 216 -20.84 18.25 49.09
C ILE A 216 -21.45 19.45 48.37
N PHE A 217 -22.14 20.32 49.10
CA PHE A 217 -22.91 21.44 48.55
C PHE A 217 -22.12 22.76 48.68
N PRO A 218 -21.47 23.25 47.60
CA PRO A 218 -20.85 24.57 47.64
C PRO A 218 -21.94 25.64 47.53
N LEU A 219 -22.20 26.35 48.62
CA LEU A 219 -23.12 27.49 48.60
C LEU A 219 -22.47 28.68 47.84
N PRO A 220 -23.19 29.32 46.90
CA PRO A 220 -22.69 30.52 46.21
C PRO A 220 -22.33 31.62 47.21
N ILE A 221 -21.17 32.25 47.02
CA ILE A 221 -20.64 33.27 47.94
C ILE A 221 -21.56 34.50 47.98
N GLU A 222 -22.33 34.76 46.92
CA GLU A 222 -23.34 35.84 46.87
C GLU A 222 -24.50 35.64 47.85
N LEU A 223 -24.88 34.39 48.14
CA LEU A 223 -25.85 34.08 49.19
C LEU A 223 -25.25 34.29 50.58
N MET A 224 -23.93 34.08 50.73
CA MET A 224 -23.21 34.30 51.99
C MET A 224 -22.96 35.78 52.27
N SER A 225 -22.69 36.60 51.25
CA SER A 225 -22.46 38.05 51.40
C SER A 225 -23.70 38.77 51.94
N ALA A 226 -24.90 38.35 51.54
CA ALA A 226 -26.17 38.87 52.07
C ALA A 226 -26.36 38.63 53.59
N PHE A 227 -25.74 37.59 54.16
CA PHE A 227 -25.74 37.34 55.61
C PHE A 227 -24.62 38.08 56.35
N ILE A 228 -23.53 38.44 55.67
CA ILE A 228 -22.39 39.17 56.24
C ILE A 228 -22.64 40.69 56.28
N GLU A 229 -23.27 41.27 55.25
CA GLU A 229 -23.60 42.71 55.23
C GLU A 229 -24.66 43.12 56.27
N ARG A 230 -25.47 42.17 56.75
CA ARG A 230 -26.52 42.42 57.76
C ARG A 230 -25.97 42.63 59.19
N LYS A 231 -24.65 42.56 59.37
CA LYS A 231 -23.97 42.64 60.68
C LYS A 231 -23.18 43.94 60.92
N LYS A 232 -23.36 44.96 60.07
CA LYS A 232 -22.91 46.33 60.33
C LYS A 232 -24.09 47.23 60.69
#